data_AF-A0A849M9B3-F1
#
_entry.id   AF-A0A849M9B3-F1
#
_cell.length_a   1.000
_cell.length_b   1.000
_cell.length_c   1.000
_cell.angle_alpha   90.00
_cell.angle_beta   90.00
_cell.angle_gamma   90.00
#
_symmetry.space_group_name_H-M   'P 1'
#
loop_
_entity.id
_entity.type
_entity.pdbx_description
1 polymer ?
#
loop_
_entity_poly.entity_id
_entity_poly.type
_entity_poly.pdbx_seq_one_letter_code
_entity_poly.pdbx_strand_id
1 'polypeptide(L)'
;MSKLTFILAIFTSLIFSQTNDGKIFDTGFAMEEISSKAPSELKQATWMIGSFDVKYTIHTSDTSEIVSTGKSVITLMNRGHGLMERYYSKDFNKQGTELNTISMLVYNPTQKKWLLGNVDSYKEQCRVYDGDLTDDSFILYHANRDFGWINHRYYKMLISKTDNGLILRVDNSADYGKTWVKGLTKEYTRTEEKPSWPQSKTLIGEAAEGLPDEARQFDFLLGEFEGNHTMQRPNGPIRFKDNSTAVHVMNGHAIMEFSWFDTDPNLPDAATTIIRIYNRAMRRWESLFFNNRGHSLLYFGGVKEDDKIVLHSFNAHSGTGSYSYWVFFNWQDNSYQWRSEDTRDRGKTVTNNWVIDFVRKAK
;
A
#
# COMPACT_ATOMS: atom_id res chain seq x y z
N MET A 1 -51.86 -22.65 26.57
CA MET A 1 -52.07 -23.45 25.34
C MET A 1 -52.52 -22.47 24.26
N SER A 2 -51.96 -22.32 23.07
CA SER A 2 -50.81 -22.91 22.38
C SER A 2 -50.58 -22.14 21.06
N LYS A 3 -49.30 -21.88 20.73
CA LYS A 3 -48.68 -21.87 19.37
C LYS A 3 -49.15 -20.82 18.33
N LEU A 4 -48.35 -20.31 17.38
CA LEU A 4 -46.91 -20.23 17.08
C LEU A 4 -46.83 -19.57 15.66
N THR A 5 -45.81 -18.74 15.40
CA THR A 5 -45.08 -18.55 14.11
C THR A 5 -45.48 -17.45 13.09
N PHE A 6 -44.41 -16.85 12.51
CA PHE A 6 -44.21 -15.95 11.34
C PHE A 6 -44.24 -14.42 11.63
N ILE A 7 -43.23 -13.55 11.40
CA ILE A 7 -41.87 -13.52 10.79
C ILE A 7 -41.16 -12.30 11.46
N LEU A 8 -40.02 -12.42 12.15
CA LEU A 8 -38.62 -12.23 11.73
C LEU A 8 -38.27 -10.95 10.91
N ALA A 9 -37.36 -10.14 11.46
CA ALA A 9 -36.43 -9.22 10.78
C ALA A 9 -36.97 -7.94 10.11
N ILE A 10 -36.97 -6.83 10.86
CA ILE A 10 -36.59 -5.52 10.33
C ILE A 10 -35.34 -5.08 11.12
N PHE A 11 -34.21 -5.70 10.79
CA PHE A 11 -32.88 -5.22 11.16
C PHE A 11 -32.27 -4.60 9.90
N THR A 12 -31.88 -3.32 10.01
CA THR A 12 -30.71 -2.74 9.32
C THR A 12 -30.54 -3.10 7.84
N SER A 13 -31.25 -2.42 6.95
CA SER A 13 -30.92 -2.35 5.52
C SER A 13 -30.74 -0.89 5.08
N LEU A 14 -29.69 -0.26 5.59
CA LEU A 14 -29.12 1.00 5.06
C LEU A 14 -27.59 0.93 4.98
N ILE A 15 -27.06 -0.30 5.01
CA ILE A 15 -25.75 -0.68 4.50
C ILE A 15 -26.08 -1.38 3.17
N PHE A 16 -25.33 -1.13 2.10
CA PHE A 16 -25.56 -1.59 0.70
C PHE A 16 -26.33 -0.64 -0.23
N SER A 17 -25.77 0.55 -0.46
CA SER A 17 -25.52 0.95 -1.84
C SER A 17 -24.14 0.34 -2.16
N GLN A 18 -24.00 -0.86 -2.75
CA GLN A 18 -24.34 -1.28 -4.11
C GLN A 18 -23.90 -0.29 -5.19
N THR A 19 -22.60 -0.31 -5.49
CA THR A 19 -22.12 -0.26 -6.88
C THR A 19 -21.82 -1.70 -7.31
N ASN A 20 -22.75 -2.29 -8.05
CA ASN A 20 -22.81 -3.70 -8.47
C ASN A 20 -21.81 -4.11 -9.58
N ASP A 21 -20.69 -3.39 -9.74
CA ASP A 21 -19.71 -3.70 -10.81
C ASP A 21 -18.34 -4.13 -10.29
N GLY A 22 -18.10 -4.11 -8.97
CA GLY A 22 -16.80 -4.45 -8.39
C GLY A 22 -15.69 -3.45 -8.71
N LYS A 23 -16.00 -2.28 -9.31
CA LYS A 23 -15.00 -1.33 -9.82
C LYS A 23 -14.72 -0.16 -8.89
N ILE A 24 -15.68 0.22 -8.04
CA ILE A 24 -15.55 1.45 -7.22
C ILE A 24 -14.89 1.16 -5.87
N PHE A 25 -14.80 -0.10 -5.46
CA PHE A 25 -14.13 -0.51 -4.24
C PHE A 25 -13.22 -1.72 -4.49
N ASP A 26 -12.12 -1.54 -5.23
CA ASP A 26 -10.96 -2.41 -4.98
C ASP A 26 -10.30 -1.99 -3.65
N THR A 27 -11.08 -2.06 -2.58
CA THR A 27 -10.58 -2.14 -1.20
C THR A 27 -9.95 -3.51 -0.98
N GLY A 28 -9.53 -4.25 -2.02
CA GLY A 28 -9.10 -5.64 -1.99
C GLY A 28 -10.18 -6.66 -1.61
N PHE A 29 -11.26 -6.29 -0.90
CA PHE A 29 -12.19 -7.25 -0.31
C PHE A 29 -13.10 -8.00 -1.30
N ALA A 30 -13.24 -7.51 -2.53
CA ALA A 30 -14.22 -8.03 -3.51
C ALA A 30 -13.62 -8.90 -4.63
N MET A 31 -12.29 -8.99 -4.72
CA MET A 31 -11.63 -9.73 -5.78
C MET A 31 -11.42 -11.19 -5.41
N GLU A 32 -12.02 -12.10 -6.17
CA GLU A 32 -11.93 -13.55 -5.95
C GLU A 32 -10.98 -14.25 -6.92
N GLU A 33 -10.65 -13.62 -8.07
CA GLU A 33 -9.88 -14.24 -9.14
C GLU A 33 -8.64 -13.43 -9.55
N ILE A 34 -7.54 -14.14 -9.81
CA ILE A 34 -6.34 -13.55 -10.42
C ILE A 34 -6.66 -13.12 -11.85
N SER A 35 -6.19 -11.94 -12.27
CA SER A 35 -6.31 -11.52 -13.66
C SER A 35 -5.59 -12.51 -14.58
N SER A 36 -6.23 -12.84 -15.71
CA SER A 36 -5.60 -13.65 -16.76
C SER A 36 -4.35 -12.99 -17.38
N LYS A 37 -4.13 -11.69 -17.12
CA LYS A 37 -2.96 -10.92 -17.53
C LYS A 37 -1.91 -10.75 -16.42
N ALA A 38 -2.18 -11.21 -15.20
CA ALA A 38 -1.20 -11.18 -14.13
C ALA A 38 -0.05 -12.17 -14.40
N PRO A 39 1.15 -11.94 -13.84
CA PRO A 39 2.24 -12.91 -13.95
C PRO A 39 1.81 -14.26 -13.37
N SER A 40 2.18 -15.36 -14.04
CA SER A 40 1.74 -16.70 -13.63
C SER A 40 2.27 -17.08 -12.25
N GLU A 41 3.42 -16.52 -11.84
CA GLU A 41 4.02 -16.67 -10.53
C GLU A 41 3.10 -16.19 -9.40
N LEU A 42 2.17 -15.26 -9.65
CA LEU A 42 1.20 -14.82 -8.64
C LEU A 42 0.35 -15.98 -8.09
N LYS A 43 0.11 -17.02 -8.91
CA LYS A 43 -0.59 -18.24 -8.49
C LYS A 43 0.12 -18.97 -7.35
N GLN A 44 1.43 -18.85 -7.24
CA GLN A 44 2.22 -19.48 -6.18
C GLN A 44 1.98 -18.83 -4.82
N ALA A 45 1.36 -17.64 -4.78
CA ALA A 45 1.10 -16.87 -3.57
C ALA A 45 -0.36 -16.92 -3.11
N THR A 46 -1.29 -17.45 -3.91
CA THR A 46 -2.74 -17.37 -3.60
C THR A 46 -3.18 -18.17 -2.39
N TRP A 47 -2.41 -19.17 -1.98
CA TRP A 47 -2.67 -19.92 -0.75
C TRP A 47 -2.64 -19.02 0.51
N MET A 48 -2.04 -17.82 0.42
CA MET A 48 -2.04 -16.82 1.48
C MET A 48 -3.37 -16.06 1.59
N ILE A 49 -4.23 -16.09 0.57
CA ILE A 49 -5.52 -15.37 0.59
C ILE A 49 -6.41 -15.94 1.69
N GLY A 50 -6.97 -15.06 2.51
CA GLY A 50 -7.81 -15.47 3.63
C GLY A 50 -8.00 -14.40 4.69
N SER A 51 -8.76 -14.80 5.70
CA SER A 51 -8.95 -14.08 6.95
C SER A 51 -8.23 -14.83 8.07
N PHE A 52 -7.61 -14.09 8.99
CA PHE A 52 -6.73 -14.68 9.99
C PHE A 52 -6.83 -13.99 11.35
N ASP A 53 -6.80 -14.81 12.40
CA ASP A 53 -6.28 -14.42 13.71
C ASP A 53 -4.75 -14.42 13.65
N VAL A 54 -4.13 -13.38 14.20
CA VAL A 54 -2.67 -13.23 14.13
C VAL A 54 -2.10 -13.06 15.52
N LYS A 55 -1.16 -13.94 15.88
CA LYS A 55 -0.27 -13.75 17.02
C LYS A 55 1.02 -13.11 16.53
N TYR A 56 1.35 -11.95 17.06
CA TYR A 56 2.51 -11.16 16.68
C TYR A 56 3.51 -11.15 17.85
N THR A 57 4.72 -11.63 17.61
CA THR A 57 5.78 -11.74 18.62
C THR A 57 7.00 -10.93 18.19
N ILE A 58 7.34 -9.90 18.96
CA ILE A 58 8.62 -9.17 18.84
C ILE A 58 9.64 -9.86 19.74
N HIS A 59 10.79 -10.20 19.17
CA HIS A 59 11.93 -10.77 19.87
C HIS A 59 12.91 -9.65 20.21
N THR A 60 13.15 -9.40 21.50
CA THR A 60 14.07 -8.35 21.96
C THR A 60 15.47 -8.91 22.21
N SER A 61 16.46 -8.03 22.30
CA SER A 61 17.88 -8.43 22.47
C SER A 61 18.18 -9.11 23.80
N ASP A 62 17.36 -8.89 24.82
CA ASP A 62 17.46 -9.47 26.16
C ASP A 62 16.67 -10.78 26.32
N THR A 63 16.34 -11.45 25.21
CA THR A 63 15.55 -12.70 25.13
C THR A 63 14.08 -12.56 25.57
N SER A 64 13.62 -11.36 25.89
CA SER A 64 12.21 -11.14 26.19
C SER A 64 11.36 -11.18 24.91
N GLU A 65 10.08 -11.53 25.06
CA GLU A 65 9.12 -11.50 23.98
C GLU A 65 8.00 -10.49 24.30
N ILE A 66 7.63 -9.68 23.31
CA ILE A 66 6.41 -8.89 23.36
C ILE A 66 5.41 -9.56 22.41
N VAL A 67 4.35 -10.11 23.00
CA VAL A 67 3.29 -10.79 22.25
C VAL A 67 2.06 -9.91 22.20
N SER A 68 1.52 -9.70 21.01
CA SER A 68 0.21 -9.11 20.79
C SER A 68 -0.65 -10.00 19.89
N THR A 69 -1.95 -9.79 19.92
CA THR A 69 -2.89 -10.44 19.00
C THR A 69 -3.53 -9.41 18.08
N GLY A 70 -3.96 -9.86 16.91
CA GLY A 70 -4.57 -9.00 15.92
C GLY A 70 -5.38 -9.80 14.90
N LYS A 71 -5.91 -9.09 13.92
CA LYS A 71 -6.64 -9.67 12.79
C LYS A 71 -5.93 -9.27 11.51
N SER A 72 -5.93 -10.17 10.53
CA SER A 72 -5.41 -9.90 9.19
C SER A 72 -6.36 -10.40 8.11
N VAL A 73 -6.38 -9.68 7.00
CA VAL A 73 -7.00 -10.12 5.75
C VAL A 73 -5.98 -9.97 4.64
N ILE A 74 -5.78 -11.04 3.89
CA ILE A 74 -4.99 -11.04 2.66
C ILE A 74 -5.95 -11.25 1.50
N THR A 75 -6.00 -10.27 0.60
CA THR A 75 -6.84 -10.31 -0.60
C THR A 75 -6.04 -10.08 -1.86
N LEU A 76 -6.66 -10.30 -3.01
CA LEU A 76 -6.18 -9.75 -4.27
C LEU A 76 -6.30 -8.21 -4.25
N MET A 77 -5.51 -7.55 -5.09
CA MET A 77 -5.55 -6.10 -5.30
C MET A 77 -5.18 -5.74 -6.74
N ASN A 78 -5.48 -4.50 -7.11
CA ASN A 78 -5.06 -3.87 -8.36
C ASN A 78 -5.46 -4.73 -9.57
N ARG A 79 -6.73 -5.15 -9.59
CA ARG A 79 -7.28 -6.10 -10.59
C ARG A 79 -6.63 -7.48 -10.56
N GLY A 80 -6.26 -7.97 -9.38
CA GLY A 80 -5.71 -9.31 -9.23
C GLY A 80 -4.29 -9.45 -9.77
N HIS A 81 -3.54 -8.34 -9.80
CA HIS A 81 -2.11 -8.32 -10.18
C HIS A 81 -1.17 -8.32 -8.97
N GLY A 82 -1.71 -8.35 -7.76
CA GLY A 82 -0.96 -8.48 -6.53
C GLY A 82 -1.84 -8.95 -5.37
N LEU A 83 -1.22 -9.18 -4.23
CA LEU A 83 -1.89 -9.41 -2.95
C LEU A 83 -1.74 -8.18 -2.06
N MET A 84 -2.77 -7.89 -1.28
CA MET A 84 -2.73 -6.89 -0.22
C MET A 84 -3.06 -7.53 1.12
N GLU A 85 -2.15 -7.41 2.08
CA GLU A 85 -2.41 -7.69 3.49
C GLU A 85 -2.90 -6.40 4.15
N ARG A 86 -4.00 -6.49 4.91
CA ARG A 86 -4.37 -5.50 5.92
C ARG A 86 -4.28 -6.19 7.26
N TYR A 87 -3.56 -5.61 8.21
CA TYR A 87 -3.42 -6.14 9.56
C TYR A 87 -3.71 -5.04 10.59
N TYR A 88 -4.40 -5.42 11.66
CA TYR A 88 -4.70 -4.56 12.80
C TYR A 88 -4.49 -5.30 14.12
N SER A 89 -3.92 -4.60 15.09
CA SER A 89 -3.80 -5.02 16.48
C SER A 89 -4.06 -3.83 17.39
N LYS A 90 -4.94 -4.02 18.39
CA LYS A 90 -5.28 -2.97 19.35
C LYS A 90 -4.22 -2.79 20.44
N ASP A 91 -3.57 -3.89 20.82
CA ASP A 91 -2.65 -3.97 21.95
C ASP A 91 -1.25 -4.36 21.46
N PHE A 92 -0.74 -3.63 20.47
CA PHE A 92 0.52 -3.98 19.79
C PHE A 92 1.72 -4.01 20.75
N ASN A 93 1.70 -3.17 21.78
CA ASN A 93 2.73 -3.09 22.80
C ASN A 93 2.10 -3.00 24.21
N LYS A 94 2.95 -3.05 25.24
CA LYS A 94 2.53 -2.97 26.65
C LYS A 94 1.83 -1.65 27.00
N GLN A 95 1.94 -0.63 26.16
CA GLN A 95 1.33 0.68 26.31
C GLN A 95 -0.07 0.75 25.68
N GLY A 96 -0.60 -0.35 25.12
CA GLY A 96 -1.89 -0.36 24.44
C GLY A 96 -1.91 0.46 23.16
N THR A 97 -0.76 0.58 22.48
CA THR A 97 -0.69 1.27 21.20
C THR A 97 -1.34 0.41 20.11
N GLU A 98 -2.17 1.03 19.28
CA GLU A 98 -2.73 0.36 18.11
C GLU A 98 -1.68 0.28 16.98
N LEU A 99 -1.66 -0.83 16.27
CA LEU A 99 -0.90 -1.00 15.04
C LEU A 99 -1.84 -1.34 13.89
N ASN A 100 -1.78 -0.53 12.85
CA ASN A 100 -2.31 -0.83 11.53
C ASN A 100 -1.14 -1.04 10.57
N THR A 101 -1.21 -2.06 9.73
CA THR A 101 -0.26 -2.22 8.62
C THR A 101 -0.98 -2.57 7.33
N ILE A 102 -0.46 -2.06 6.23
CA ILE A 102 -0.86 -2.49 4.89
C ILE A 102 0.38 -2.96 4.15
N SER A 103 0.33 -4.18 3.63
CA SER A 103 1.42 -4.77 2.85
C SER A 103 0.95 -5.11 1.44
N MET A 104 1.79 -4.90 0.44
CA MET A 104 1.52 -5.19 -0.97
C MET A 104 2.55 -6.19 -1.50
N LEU A 105 2.14 -7.39 -1.88
CA LEU A 105 3.01 -8.40 -2.49
C LEU A 105 2.73 -8.49 -3.99
N VAL A 106 3.77 -8.29 -4.80
CA VAL A 106 3.67 -8.29 -6.27
C VAL A 106 4.84 -9.05 -6.86
N TYR A 107 4.67 -9.65 -8.04
CA TYR A 107 5.76 -10.25 -8.78
C TYR A 107 6.16 -9.35 -9.95
N ASN A 108 7.45 -9.04 -10.06
CA ASN A 108 8.02 -8.29 -11.16
C ASN A 108 8.65 -9.26 -12.18
N PRO A 109 8.03 -9.47 -13.36
CA PRO A 109 8.51 -10.41 -14.37
C PRO A 109 9.78 -9.94 -15.07
N THR A 110 10.05 -8.63 -15.11
CA THR A 110 11.27 -8.08 -15.71
C THR A 110 12.49 -8.39 -14.84
N GLN A 111 12.37 -8.24 -13.53
CA GLN A 111 13.43 -8.52 -12.56
C GLN A 111 13.46 -10.00 -12.15
N LYS A 112 12.37 -10.74 -12.40
CA LYS A 112 12.13 -12.09 -11.88
C LYS A 112 12.24 -12.13 -10.36
N LYS A 113 11.61 -11.15 -9.71
CA LYS A 113 11.64 -10.95 -8.25
C LYS A 113 10.25 -10.69 -7.72
N TRP A 114 9.99 -11.16 -6.51
CA TRP A 114 8.89 -10.69 -5.69
C TRP A 114 9.26 -9.38 -5.03
N LEU A 115 8.32 -8.45 -5.00
CA LEU A 115 8.43 -7.18 -4.32
C LEU A 115 7.36 -7.12 -3.22
N LEU A 116 7.75 -6.78 -2.01
CA LEU A 116 6.85 -6.56 -0.89
C LEU A 116 6.95 -5.11 -0.45
N GLY A 117 5.84 -4.39 -0.49
CA GLY A 117 5.69 -3.07 0.11
C GLY A 117 5.05 -3.22 1.48
N ASN A 118 5.48 -2.45 2.47
CA ASN A 118 4.84 -2.42 3.78
C ASN A 118 4.74 -0.98 4.28
N VAL A 119 3.56 -0.60 4.77
CA VAL A 119 3.29 0.67 5.45
C VAL A 119 2.82 0.35 6.87
N ASP A 120 3.42 0.97 7.88
CA ASP A 120 3.07 0.75 9.28
C ASP A 120 2.69 2.06 10.00
N SER A 121 1.56 2.08 10.73
CA SER A 121 1.06 3.29 11.40
C SER A 121 1.83 3.61 12.68
N TYR A 122 2.50 2.62 13.27
CA TYR A 122 3.20 2.79 14.53
C TYR A 122 4.50 3.59 14.37
N LYS A 123 5.30 3.26 13.34
CA LYS A 123 6.53 3.99 13.00
C LYS A 123 6.34 4.94 11.82
N GLU A 124 5.15 4.98 11.24
CA GLU A 124 4.73 5.88 10.17
C GLU A 124 5.67 5.88 8.97
N GLN A 125 5.99 4.67 8.50
CA GLN A 125 6.99 4.51 7.45
C GLN A 125 6.56 3.50 6.40
N CYS A 126 7.13 3.67 5.21
CA CYS A 126 7.09 2.75 4.10
C CYS A 126 8.40 1.97 4.00
N ARG A 127 8.30 0.68 3.66
CA ARG A 127 9.44 -0.20 3.36
C ARG A 127 9.16 -0.97 2.09
N VAL A 128 10.21 -1.24 1.31
CA VAL A 128 10.13 -2.09 0.12
C VAL A 128 11.19 -3.16 0.19
N TYR A 129 10.78 -4.40 -0.01
CA TYR A 129 11.64 -5.56 -0.02
C TYR A 129 11.58 -6.20 -1.40
N ASP A 130 12.68 -6.80 -1.85
CA ASP A 130 12.71 -7.64 -3.04
C ASP A 130 13.25 -9.03 -2.71
N GLY A 131 12.90 -10.05 -3.48
CA GLY A 131 13.49 -11.36 -3.31
C GLY A 131 12.82 -12.46 -4.09
N ASP A 132 13.07 -13.70 -3.66
CA ASP A 132 12.68 -14.91 -4.39
C ASP A 132 11.63 -15.69 -3.59
N LEU A 133 10.70 -16.32 -4.31
CA LEU A 133 9.82 -17.35 -3.75
C LEU A 133 10.43 -18.70 -4.08
N THR A 134 10.69 -19.49 -3.03
CA THR A 134 10.96 -20.91 -3.12
C THR A 134 9.70 -21.68 -2.72
N ASP A 135 9.66 -22.99 -3.00
CA ASP A 135 8.45 -23.83 -2.92
C ASP A 135 7.58 -23.61 -1.66
N ASP A 136 8.20 -23.34 -0.50
CA ASP A 136 7.49 -23.05 0.76
C ASP A 136 7.93 -21.76 1.48
N SER A 137 8.73 -20.89 0.84
CA SER A 137 9.21 -19.66 1.49
C SER A 137 9.55 -18.49 0.57
N PHE A 138 9.10 -17.29 0.93
CA PHE A 138 9.69 -16.05 0.41
C PHE A 138 11.00 -15.78 1.16
N ILE A 139 12.08 -15.47 0.45
CA ILE A 139 13.28 -14.85 1.05
C ILE A 139 13.37 -13.44 0.47
N LEU A 140 12.95 -12.45 1.25
CA LEU A 140 12.94 -11.05 0.84
C LEU A 140 13.99 -10.24 1.61
N TYR A 141 14.73 -9.40 0.88
CA TYR A 141 15.80 -8.51 1.31
C TYR A 141 15.34 -7.05 1.25
N HIS A 142 15.80 -6.21 2.18
CA HIS A 142 15.57 -4.77 2.19
C HIS A 142 16.80 -4.02 2.68
N ALA A 143 17.03 -2.84 2.09
CA ALA A 143 17.96 -1.84 2.59
C ALA A 143 17.16 -0.60 3.02
N ASN A 144 17.16 -0.29 4.32
CA ASN A 144 16.40 0.82 4.87
C ASN A 144 17.14 2.17 4.72
N ARG A 145 16.37 3.27 4.61
CA ARG A 145 16.87 4.63 4.74
C ARG A 145 16.21 5.31 5.92
N ASP A 146 16.98 5.55 6.98
CA ASP A 146 16.53 6.22 8.20
C ASP A 146 17.21 7.59 8.33
N PHE A 147 16.43 8.64 8.57
CA PHE A 147 16.95 9.99 8.89
C PHE A 147 17.94 10.60 7.87
N GLY A 148 17.77 10.27 6.58
CA GLY A 148 18.67 10.75 5.52
C GLY A 148 19.99 9.99 5.42
N TRP A 149 20.26 9.05 6.33
CA TRP A 149 21.39 8.13 6.27
C TRP A 149 20.95 6.76 5.76
N ILE A 150 21.84 6.06 5.05
CA ILE A 150 21.60 4.66 4.67
C ILE A 150 22.09 3.79 5.82
N ASN A 151 21.18 3.47 6.73
CA ASN A 151 21.43 2.41 7.72
C ASN A 151 21.18 1.07 7.03
N HIS A 152 22.27 0.41 6.61
CA HIS A 152 22.21 -0.93 6.06
C HIS A 152 21.85 -1.95 7.17
N ARG A 153 20.56 -2.06 7.48
CA ARG A 153 20.00 -3.21 8.19
C ARG A 153 19.48 -4.19 7.16
N TYR A 154 19.94 -5.42 7.24
CA TYR A 154 19.48 -6.48 6.37
C TYR A 154 18.34 -7.19 7.07
N TYR A 155 17.22 -7.31 6.37
CA TYR A 155 16.07 -8.08 6.82
C TYR A 155 15.99 -9.35 5.98
N LYS A 156 15.69 -10.47 6.63
CA LYS A 156 15.35 -11.72 5.97
C LYS A 156 13.96 -12.08 6.43
N MET A 157 12.99 -11.89 5.53
CA MET A 157 11.62 -12.35 5.77
C MET A 157 11.47 -13.76 5.23
N LEU A 158 10.86 -14.64 6.01
CA LEU A 158 10.57 -16.03 5.73
C LEU A 158 9.08 -16.24 5.94
N ILE A 159 8.35 -16.67 4.92
CA ILE A 159 6.90 -16.89 5.01
C ILE A 159 6.61 -18.34 4.67
N SER A 160 6.05 -19.11 5.59
CA SER A 160 5.80 -20.54 5.38
C SER A 160 4.35 -20.91 5.62
N LYS A 161 3.84 -21.87 4.84
CA LYS A 161 2.50 -22.43 5.01
C LYS A 161 2.45 -23.33 6.25
N THR A 162 1.30 -23.36 6.92
CA THR A 162 0.98 -24.32 7.99
C THR A 162 -0.34 -25.03 7.69
N ASP A 163 -0.69 -26.05 8.47
CA ASP A 163 -1.95 -26.79 8.31
C ASP A 163 -3.19 -25.89 8.36
N ASN A 164 -3.15 -24.82 9.17
CA ASN A 164 -4.27 -23.92 9.37
C ASN A 164 -3.95 -22.45 9.08
N GLY A 165 -2.97 -22.14 8.23
CA GLY A 165 -2.63 -20.76 7.90
C GLY A 165 -1.19 -20.58 7.45
N LEU A 166 -0.48 -19.61 8.03
CA LEU A 166 0.89 -19.27 7.65
C LEU A 166 1.70 -18.67 8.80
N ILE A 167 3.02 -18.72 8.70
CA ILE A 167 3.94 -18.07 9.63
C ILE A 167 4.85 -17.15 8.84
N LEU A 168 4.93 -15.88 9.24
CA LEU A 168 5.93 -14.93 8.75
C LEU A 168 6.96 -14.69 9.85
N ARG A 169 8.23 -14.87 9.54
CA ARG A 169 9.37 -14.57 10.42
C ARG A 169 10.24 -13.50 9.75
N VAL A 170 10.67 -12.51 10.52
CA VAL A 170 11.63 -11.50 10.09
C VAL A 170 12.86 -11.58 10.97
N ASP A 171 14.00 -11.88 10.35
CA ASP A 171 15.31 -11.80 10.98
C ASP A 171 15.99 -10.49 10.57
N ASN A 172 16.79 -9.93 11.47
CA ASN A 172 17.56 -8.73 11.26
C ASN A 172 19.06 -9.05 11.33
N SER A 173 19.86 -8.35 10.53
CA SER A 173 21.32 -8.36 10.61
C SER A 173 21.85 -6.93 10.61
N ALA A 174 22.74 -6.66 11.56
CA ALA A 174 23.43 -5.38 11.73
C ALA A 174 24.87 -5.39 11.14
N ASP A 175 25.34 -6.54 10.65
CA ASP A 175 26.71 -6.78 10.23
C ASP A 175 26.81 -7.27 8.78
N TYR A 176 25.93 -6.75 7.93
CA TYR A 176 25.89 -7.05 6.50
C TYR A 176 25.57 -8.52 6.17
N GLY A 177 24.65 -9.12 6.93
CA GLY A 177 24.16 -10.48 6.71
C GLY A 177 25.05 -11.58 7.29
N LYS A 178 26.11 -11.24 8.03
CA LYS A 178 27.01 -12.23 8.65
C LYS A 178 26.35 -12.94 9.82
N THR A 179 25.61 -12.21 10.66
CA THR A 179 24.82 -12.75 11.76
C THR A 179 23.36 -12.34 11.65
N TRP A 180 22.46 -13.27 11.94
CA TRP A 180 21.01 -13.07 11.87
C TRP A 180 20.41 -13.27 13.25
N VAL A 181 19.66 -12.27 13.71
CA VAL A 181 18.92 -12.30 14.96
C VAL A 181 17.44 -12.28 14.63
N LYS A 182 16.68 -13.20 15.24
CA LYS A 182 15.23 -13.22 15.10
C LYS A 182 14.66 -11.90 15.62
N GLY A 183 13.88 -11.21 14.80
CA GLY A 183 13.29 -9.93 15.13
C GLY A 183 11.80 -10.01 15.43
N LEU A 184 11.08 -10.68 14.54
CA LEU A 184 9.61 -10.73 14.55
C LEU A 184 9.13 -12.10 14.08
N THR A 185 8.06 -12.60 14.70
CA THR A 185 7.21 -13.67 14.15
C THR A 185 5.75 -13.20 14.11
N LYS A 186 5.04 -13.45 13.01
CA LYS A 186 3.58 -13.40 12.91
C LYS A 186 3.07 -14.80 12.60
N GLU A 187 2.24 -15.36 13.48
CA GLU A 187 1.58 -16.64 13.29
C GLU A 187 0.11 -16.38 12.93
N TYR A 188 -0.29 -16.78 11.73
CA TYR A 188 -1.63 -16.55 11.18
C TYR A 188 -2.43 -17.84 11.26
N THR A 189 -3.55 -17.80 11.97
CA THR A 189 -4.52 -18.88 12.08
C THR A 189 -5.75 -18.51 11.27
N ARG A 190 -6.09 -19.30 10.27
CA ARG A 190 -7.19 -19.02 9.35
C ARG A 190 -8.53 -19.02 10.11
N THR A 191 -9.38 -18.06 9.76
CA THR A 191 -10.74 -17.91 10.28
C THR A 191 -11.74 -17.92 9.14
N GLU A 192 -12.94 -18.47 9.39
CA GLU A 192 -14.07 -18.35 8.45
C GLU A 192 -14.72 -16.96 8.51
N GLU A 193 -14.65 -16.33 9.68
CA GLU A 193 -15.15 -14.98 9.89
C GLU A 193 -14.25 -13.97 9.15
N LYS A 194 -14.85 -13.20 8.23
CA LYS A 194 -14.22 -12.01 7.67
C LYS A 194 -14.06 -11.00 8.81
N PRO A 195 -12.86 -10.47 9.10
CA PRO A 195 -12.65 -9.49 10.14
C PRO A 195 -13.59 -8.32 9.94
N SER A 196 -14.36 -8.04 10.99
CA SER A 196 -14.99 -6.74 11.14
C SER A 196 -13.89 -5.74 11.42
N TRP A 197 -13.24 -5.26 10.35
CA TRP A 197 -12.38 -4.09 10.45
C TRP A 197 -13.20 -3.02 11.17
N PRO A 198 -12.64 -2.30 12.16
CA PRO A 198 -13.32 -1.14 12.72
C PRO A 198 -13.71 -0.33 11.50
N GLN A 199 -15.03 -0.25 11.23
CA GLN A 199 -15.53 0.49 10.09
C GLN A 199 -15.02 1.89 10.35
N SER A 200 -13.92 2.22 9.68
CA SER A 200 -13.20 3.46 9.92
C SER A 200 -14.27 4.52 9.77
N LYS A 201 -14.41 5.38 10.77
CA LYS A 201 -15.19 6.60 10.61
C LYS A 201 -14.83 7.14 9.23
N THR A 202 -15.81 7.04 8.34
CA THR A 202 -15.83 7.42 6.94
C THR A 202 -14.83 6.74 5.97
N LEU A 203 -15.39 5.90 5.09
CA LEU A 203 -14.85 5.52 3.78
C LEU A 203 -14.57 6.71 2.83
N ILE A 204 -14.72 7.96 3.29
CA ILE A 204 -14.46 9.24 2.58
C ILE A 204 -14.09 10.34 3.60
N GLY A 205 -13.44 10.05 4.74
CA GLY A 205 -13.38 11.09 5.78
C GLY A 205 -12.30 11.00 6.84
N GLU A 206 -12.07 12.23 7.33
CA GLU A 206 -11.24 12.79 8.40
C GLU A 206 -10.00 12.00 8.84
N ALA A 207 -8.86 12.68 8.75
CA ALA A 207 -7.61 12.26 9.36
C ALA A 207 -7.80 11.96 10.86
N ALA A 208 -7.00 11.04 11.39
CA ALA A 208 -7.04 10.70 12.81
C ALA A 208 -6.88 11.95 13.69
N GLU A 209 -7.65 12.02 14.77
CA GLU A 209 -7.44 13.05 15.79
C GLU A 209 -6.00 12.99 16.33
N GLY A 210 -5.35 14.15 16.50
CA GLY A 210 -3.99 14.24 17.02
C GLY A 210 -2.86 14.09 16.00
N LEU A 211 -3.17 13.90 14.71
CA LEU A 211 -2.17 14.04 13.65
C LEU A 211 -1.76 15.51 13.45
N PRO A 212 -0.48 15.80 13.15
CA PRO A 212 -0.03 17.16 12.89
C PRO A 212 -0.58 17.68 11.54
N ASP A 213 -0.63 18.99 11.36
CA ASP A 213 -1.12 19.62 10.12
C ASP A 213 -0.34 19.16 8.89
N GLU A 214 0.96 18.84 9.03
CA GLU A 214 1.76 18.31 7.92
C GLU A 214 1.26 16.95 7.41
N ALA A 215 0.65 16.13 8.27
CA ALA A 215 0.04 14.86 7.88
C ALA A 215 -1.28 15.03 7.11
N ARG A 216 -1.77 16.27 6.99
CA ARG A 216 -3.00 16.63 6.26
C ARG A 216 -2.71 17.30 4.91
N GLN A 217 -1.45 17.47 4.55
CA GLN A 217 -1.05 18.15 3.32
C GLN A 217 -1.61 17.50 2.04
N PHE A 218 -1.91 16.21 2.06
CA PHE A 218 -2.51 15.48 0.94
C PHE A 218 -4.04 15.32 1.04
N ASP A 219 -4.72 15.94 2.01
CA ASP A 219 -6.18 15.83 2.17
C ASP A 219 -6.93 16.30 0.91
N PHE A 220 -6.32 17.14 0.06
CA PHE A 220 -6.89 17.54 -1.23
C PHE A 220 -7.10 16.36 -2.21
N LEU A 221 -6.40 15.23 -2.03
CA LEU A 221 -6.58 14.02 -2.85
C LEU A 221 -7.86 13.27 -2.50
N LEU A 222 -8.43 13.47 -1.31
CA LEU A 222 -9.55 12.67 -0.81
C LEU A 222 -10.79 12.84 -1.67
N GLY A 223 -11.47 11.73 -1.95
CA GLY A 223 -12.67 11.67 -2.79
C GLY A 223 -12.38 11.09 -4.19
N GLU A 224 -13.30 11.35 -5.12
CA GLU A 224 -13.24 10.83 -6.48
C GLU A 224 -12.89 11.92 -7.51
N PHE A 225 -12.01 11.58 -8.45
CA PHE A 225 -11.49 12.47 -9.47
C PHE A 225 -11.48 11.78 -10.84
N GLU A 226 -11.56 12.60 -11.89
CA GLU A 226 -11.18 12.23 -13.25
C GLU A 226 -9.82 12.82 -13.56
N GLY A 227 -8.86 12.00 -13.95
CA GLY A 227 -7.53 12.44 -14.38
C GLY A 227 -7.45 12.54 -15.91
N ASN A 228 -6.99 13.68 -16.41
CA ASN A 228 -6.68 13.88 -17.83
C ASN A 228 -5.17 13.86 -18.01
N HIS A 229 -4.66 12.77 -18.58
CA HIS A 229 -3.22 12.56 -18.73
C HIS A 229 -2.73 13.13 -20.06
N THR A 230 -1.57 13.80 -20.02
CA THR A 230 -0.77 14.15 -21.19
C THR A 230 0.66 13.68 -20.97
N MET A 231 1.12 12.69 -21.74
CA MET A 231 2.47 12.15 -21.66
C MET A 231 3.26 12.46 -22.94
N GLN A 232 4.42 13.09 -22.79
CA GLN A 232 5.32 13.41 -23.89
C GLN A 232 6.04 12.15 -24.38
N ARG A 233 6.07 11.94 -25.70
CA ARG A 233 6.83 10.85 -26.35
C ARG A 233 7.57 11.38 -27.57
N PRO A 234 8.60 10.67 -28.07
CA PRO A 234 9.33 11.06 -29.28
C PRO A 234 8.43 11.30 -30.51
N ASN A 235 7.32 10.56 -30.62
CA ASN A 235 6.39 10.65 -31.75
C ASN A 235 5.21 11.61 -31.48
N GLY A 236 5.33 12.49 -30.49
CA GLY A 236 4.26 13.41 -30.05
C GLY A 236 3.56 12.97 -28.76
N PRO A 237 2.79 13.86 -28.14
CA PRO A 237 2.12 13.58 -26.87
C PRO A 237 1.00 12.55 -27.04
N ILE A 238 0.87 11.65 -26.08
CA ILE A 238 -0.32 10.80 -25.94
C ILE A 238 -1.21 11.32 -24.83
N ARG A 239 -2.53 11.16 -25.01
CA ARG A 239 -3.54 11.58 -24.05
C ARG A 239 -4.48 10.43 -23.73
N PHE A 240 -4.82 10.31 -22.45
CA PHE A 240 -5.73 9.28 -21.95
C PHE A 240 -6.38 9.76 -20.66
N LYS A 241 -7.39 9.03 -20.19
CA LYS A 241 -8.16 9.36 -18.99
C LYS A 241 -8.12 8.23 -17.98
N ASP A 242 -8.21 8.59 -16.71
CA ASP A 242 -8.47 7.66 -15.61
C ASP A 242 -9.60 8.15 -14.70
N ASN A 243 -10.02 7.26 -13.81
CA ASN A 243 -10.81 7.60 -12.64
C ASN A 243 -9.99 7.26 -11.41
N SER A 244 -9.80 8.23 -10.52
CA SER A 244 -9.04 8.06 -9.29
C SER A 244 -9.91 8.25 -8.06
N THR A 245 -9.73 7.42 -7.04
CA THR A 245 -10.40 7.53 -5.74
C THR A 245 -9.36 7.46 -4.65
N ALA A 246 -9.35 8.42 -3.72
CA ALA A 246 -8.50 8.36 -2.54
C ALA A 246 -9.31 8.44 -1.24
N VAL A 247 -8.89 7.64 -0.26
CA VAL A 247 -9.54 7.50 1.04
C VAL A 247 -8.50 7.46 2.15
N HIS A 248 -8.91 7.86 3.35
CA HIS A 248 -8.12 7.57 4.54
C HIS A 248 -8.13 6.06 4.85
N VAL A 249 -6.98 5.56 5.29
CA VAL A 249 -6.78 4.18 5.75
C VAL A 249 -5.92 4.19 7.00
N MET A 250 -5.78 3.03 7.66
CA MET A 250 -4.92 2.86 8.85
C MET A 250 -5.30 3.83 9.98
N ASN A 251 -6.61 3.93 10.25
CA ASN A 251 -7.19 4.87 11.21
C ASN A 251 -6.78 6.33 10.92
N GLY A 252 -6.78 6.75 9.65
CA GLY A 252 -6.46 8.12 9.24
C GLY A 252 -4.96 8.43 9.13
N HIS A 253 -4.06 7.54 9.53
CA HIS A 253 -2.60 7.78 9.41
C HIS A 253 -2.09 7.78 7.97
N ALA A 254 -2.84 7.19 7.04
CA ALA A 254 -2.43 7.09 5.64
C ALA A 254 -3.58 7.41 4.70
N ILE A 255 -3.22 7.77 3.46
CA ILE A 255 -4.13 7.94 2.33
C ILE A 255 -3.84 6.81 1.35
N MET A 256 -4.87 6.08 0.94
CA MET A 256 -4.79 5.10 -0.15
C MET A 256 -5.54 5.63 -1.35
N GLU A 257 -4.85 5.70 -2.49
CA GLU A 257 -5.38 6.11 -3.78
C GLU A 257 -5.40 4.93 -4.75
N PHE A 258 -6.48 4.83 -5.51
CA PHE A 258 -6.65 3.86 -6.58
C PHE A 258 -6.96 4.59 -7.87
N SER A 259 -6.34 4.20 -8.98
CA SER A 259 -6.63 4.77 -10.30
C SER A 259 -6.94 3.68 -11.31
N TRP A 260 -8.01 3.89 -12.08
CA TRP A 260 -8.56 2.96 -13.06
C TRP A 260 -8.60 3.59 -14.44
N PHE A 261 -8.02 2.93 -15.43
CA PHE A 261 -7.92 3.47 -16.80
C PHE A 261 -9.00 2.90 -17.73
N ASP A 262 -10.13 2.47 -17.18
CA ASP A 262 -11.25 1.84 -17.94
C ASP A 262 -11.80 2.71 -19.06
N THR A 263 -11.69 4.02 -18.89
CA THR A 263 -12.14 5.01 -19.88
C THR A 263 -11.23 5.07 -21.11
N ASP A 264 -10.04 4.48 -21.05
CA ASP A 264 -9.15 4.36 -22.20
C ASP A 264 -9.24 2.92 -22.79
N PRO A 265 -9.75 2.76 -24.03
CA PRO A 265 -9.85 1.43 -24.66
C PRO A 265 -8.50 0.76 -24.91
N ASN A 266 -7.38 1.50 -24.84
CA ASN A 266 -6.02 0.95 -24.96
C ASN A 266 -5.45 0.49 -23.62
N LEU A 267 -6.10 0.81 -22.50
CA LEU A 267 -5.68 0.52 -21.14
C LEU A 267 -6.74 -0.24 -20.31
N PRO A 268 -7.51 -1.20 -20.87
CA PRO A 268 -8.71 -1.74 -20.23
C PRO A 268 -8.45 -2.57 -18.96
N ASP A 269 -7.18 -2.88 -18.67
CA ASP A 269 -6.77 -3.58 -17.45
C ASP A 269 -5.74 -2.77 -16.66
N ALA A 270 -5.42 -1.53 -17.05
CA ALA A 270 -4.42 -0.76 -16.32
C ALA A 270 -5.02 -0.25 -15.00
N ALA A 271 -4.24 -0.37 -13.94
CA ALA A 271 -4.63 0.09 -12.63
C ALA A 271 -3.40 0.40 -11.76
N THR A 272 -3.56 1.38 -10.88
CA THR A 272 -2.54 1.75 -9.91
C THR A 272 -3.09 1.81 -8.50
N THR A 273 -2.24 1.50 -7.53
CA THR A 273 -2.53 1.69 -6.10
C THR A 273 -1.39 2.45 -5.47
N ILE A 274 -1.70 3.52 -4.74
CA ILE A 274 -0.72 4.32 -4.00
C ILE A 274 -1.12 4.34 -2.53
N ILE A 275 -0.17 4.13 -1.62
CA ILE A 275 -0.36 4.44 -0.20
C ILE A 275 0.63 5.52 0.18
N ARG A 276 0.15 6.56 0.86
CA ARG A 276 0.97 7.66 1.39
C ARG A 276 0.80 7.76 2.89
N ILE A 277 1.90 7.94 3.59
CA ILE A 277 1.92 8.17 5.05
C ILE A 277 2.89 9.31 5.36
N TYR A 278 2.54 10.14 6.34
CA TYR A 278 3.45 11.18 6.84
C TYR A 278 4.31 10.61 7.97
N ASN A 279 5.61 10.49 7.73
CA ASN A 279 6.58 10.06 8.72
C ASN A 279 6.94 11.25 9.62
N ARG A 280 6.34 11.31 10.81
CA ARG A 280 6.59 12.44 11.75
C ARG A 280 8.04 12.52 12.21
N ALA A 281 8.67 11.38 12.44
CA ALA A 281 10.07 11.33 12.89
C ALA A 281 11.02 11.92 11.84
N MET A 282 10.70 11.72 10.56
CA MET A 282 11.50 12.22 9.43
C MET A 282 10.97 13.52 8.81
N ARG A 283 9.82 14.01 9.29
CA ARG A 283 9.12 15.20 8.80
C ARG A 283 8.90 15.20 7.28
N ARG A 284 8.53 14.05 6.72
CA ARG A 284 8.35 13.87 5.28
C ARG A 284 7.21 12.92 4.96
N TRP A 285 6.67 13.04 3.77
CA TRP A 285 5.79 12.04 3.18
C TRP A 285 6.58 10.87 2.64
N GLU A 286 6.00 9.68 2.76
CA GLU A 286 6.50 8.43 2.20
C GLU A 286 5.37 7.76 1.43
N SER A 287 5.67 7.27 0.23
CA SER A 287 4.66 6.73 -0.69
C SER A 287 5.11 5.43 -1.32
N LEU A 288 4.26 4.41 -1.26
CA LEU A 288 4.38 3.19 -2.06
C LEU A 288 3.46 3.28 -3.26
N PHE A 289 3.99 3.03 -4.44
CA PHE A 289 3.22 3.00 -5.68
C PHE A 289 3.34 1.65 -6.35
N PHE A 290 2.20 1.05 -6.62
CA PHE A 290 2.11 -0.13 -7.46
C PHE A 290 1.41 0.19 -8.78
N ASN A 291 2.03 -0.22 -9.88
CA ASN A 291 1.45 -0.18 -11.22
C ASN A 291 1.42 -1.61 -11.79
N ASN A 292 0.24 -2.10 -12.15
CA ASN A 292 0.11 -3.46 -12.67
C ASN A 292 0.73 -3.64 -14.05
N ARG A 293 0.80 -2.61 -14.89
CA ARG A 293 1.41 -2.72 -16.23
C ARG A 293 2.93 -2.80 -16.19
N GLY A 294 3.54 -2.10 -15.24
CA GLY A 294 4.98 -2.15 -15.01
C GLY A 294 5.39 -3.27 -14.07
N HIS A 295 4.41 -3.91 -13.40
CA HIS A 295 4.60 -4.78 -12.24
C HIS A 295 5.64 -4.19 -11.26
N SER A 296 5.61 -2.87 -11.10
CA SER A 296 6.61 -2.11 -10.38
C SER A 296 6.04 -1.67 -9.05
N LEU A 297 6.80 -1.92 -7.99
CA LEU A 297 6.56 -1.34 -6.69
C LEU A 297 7.64 -0.29 -6.45
N LEU A 298 7.25 0.98 -6.48
CA LEU A 298 8.15 2.12 -6.32
C LEU A 298 7.96 2.74 -4.95
N TYR A 299 9.08 3.24 -4.39
CA TYR A 299 9.11 3.94 -3.13
C TYR A 299 9.56 5.39 -3.35
N PHE A 300 8.73 6.32 -2.91
CA PHE A 300 8.98 7.75 -2.99
C PHE A 300 8.91 8.38 -1.60
N GLY A 301 9.58 9.51 -1.43
CA GLY A 301 9.33 10.38 -0.29
C GLY A 301 9.75 11.80 -0.56
N GLY A 302 9.28 12.71 0.27
CA GLY A 302 9.53 14.12 0.07
C GLY A 302 8.67 15.02 0.93
N VAL A 303 8.61 16.30 0.58
CA VAL A 303 8.11 17.35 1.46
C VAL A 303 7.26 18.35 0.67
N LYS A 304 6.51 19.16 1.41
CA LYS A 304 5.90 20.37 0.86
C LYS A 304 6.98 21.44 0.68
N GLU A 305 7.01 22.04 -0.50
CA GLU A 305 7.85 23.17 -0.87
C GLU A 305 6.93 24.30 -1.31
N ASP A 306 6.75 25.34 -0.50
CA ASP A 306 5.86 26.47 -0.79
C ASP A 306 4.44 26.05 -1.24
N ASP A 307 4.14 26.19 -2.52
CA ASP A 307 2.87 25.92 -3.20
C ASP A 307 2.83 24.55 -3.92
N LYS A 308 3.83 23.70 -3.69
CA LYS A 308 3.91 22.34 -4.25
C LYS A 308 4.26 21.29 -3.21
N ILE A 309 3.95 20.03 -3.49
CA ILE A 309 4.51 18.88 -2.77
C ILE A 309 5.36 18.10 -3.75
N VAL A 310 6.62 17.86 -3.40
CA VAL A 310 7.59 17.17 -4.26
C VAL A 310 8.01 15.87 -3.59
N LEU A 311 7.73 14.76 -4.24
CA LEU A 311 8.22 13.44 -3.84
C LEU A 311 9.31 13.00 -4.81
N HIS A 312 10.39 12.41 -4.33
CA HIS A 312 11.45 11.86 -5.15
C HIS A 312 11.60 10.36 -4.90
N SER A 313 12.04 9.61 -5.91
CA SER A 313 12.25 8.17 -5.74
C SER A 313 13.40 7.87 -4.76
N PHE A 314 13.24 6.85 -3.92
CA PHE A 314 14.30 6.35 -3.04
C PHE A 314 15.26 5.37 -3.72
N ASN A 315 15.01 5.04 -5.00
CA ASN A 315 15.86 4.21 -5.86
C ASN A 315 17.19 4.89 -6.25
N ALA A 316 17.78 5.64 -5.32
CA ALA A 316 19.10 6.26 -5.43
C ALA A 316 20.27 5.25 -5.28
N HIS A 317 20.02 3.95 -5.43
CA HIS A 317 21.07 2.92 -5.52
C HIS A 317 21.76 2.88 -6.88
N SER A 318 21.28 3.61 -7.89
CA SER A 318 21.89 3.53 -9.21
C SER A 318 23.22 4.29 -9.28
N GLY A 319 23.49 5.27 -8.40
CA GLY A 319 24.62 6.18 -8.56
C GLY A 319 24.61 6.94 -9.90
N THR A 320 23.58 6.76 -10.73
CA THR A 320 23.51 7.26 -12.11
C THR A 320 23.25 8.75 -12.18
N GLY A 321 22.85 9.36 -11.05
CA GLY A 321 22.39 10.75 -11.03
C GLY A 321 21.03 10.96 -11.68
N SER A 322 20.29 9.87 -11.96
CA SER A 322 18.93 9.94 -12.48
C SER A 322 17.91 9.88 -11.37
N TYR A 323 16.98 10.84 -11.35
CA TYR A 323 15.90 10.89 -10.36
C TYR A 323 14.57 11.15 -11.08
N SER A 324 13.50 10.61 -10.51
CA SER A 324 12.13 10.91 -10.89
C SER A 324 11.45 11.60 -9.72
N TYR A 325 10.79 12.71 -10.00
CA TYR A 325 10.03 13.50 -9.05
C TYR A 325 8.55 13.47 -9.40
N TRP A 326 7.73 13.37 -8.38
CA TRP A 326 6.29 13.53 -8.46
C TRP A 326 5.93 14.84 -7.81
N VAL A 327 5.45 15.78 -8.62
CA VAL A 327 5.14 17.14 -8.18
C VAL A 327 3.64 17.34 -8.22
N PHE A 328 3.07 17.63 -7.05
CA PHE A 328 1.67 18.02 -6.88
C PHE A 328 1.64 19.53 -6.70
N PHE A 329 0.77 20.23 -7.44
CA PHE A 329 0.72 21.69 -7.46
C PHE A 329 -0.66 22.17 -7.91
N ASN A 330 -0.92 23.48 -7.79
CA ASN A 330 -2.17 24.11 -8.20
C ASN A 330 -3.43 23.41 -7.65
N TRP A 331 -3.39 22.92 -6.41
CA TRP A 331 -4.55 22.30 -5.80
C TRP A 331 -5.56 23.35 -5.31
N GLN A 332 -6.82 23.05 -5.54
CA GLN A 332 -8.02 23.77 -5.10
C GLN A 332 -9.01 22.74 -4.56
N ASP A 333 -10.16 23.17 -4.05
CA ASP A 333 -11.16 22.28 -3.45
C ASP A 333 -11.63 21.15 -4.39
N ASN A 334 -11.64 21.42 -5.70
CA ASN A 334 -12.18 20.53 -6.74
C ASN A 334 -11.18 20.11 -7.82
N SER A 335 -9.90 20.48 -7.71
CA SER A 335 -8.92 20.16 -8.74
C SER A 335 -7.50 20.19 -8.20
N TYR A 336 -6.60 19.49 -8.85
CA TYR A 336 -5.16 19.62 -8.64
C TYR A 336 -4.41 19.16 -9.87
N GLN A 337 -3.13 19.53 -9.97
CA GLN A 337 -2.26 19.06 -11.01
C GLN A 337 -1.16 18.18 -10.43
N TRP A 338 -0.82 17.13 -11.18
CA TRP A 338 0.32 16.28 -10.92
C TRP A 338 1.23 16.28 -12.13
N ARG A 339 2.54 16.23 -11.92
CA ARG A 339 3.50 15.95 -13.00
C ARG A 339 4.66 15.09 -12.57
N SER A 340 5.13 14.29 -13.52
CA SER A 340 6.40 13.58 -13.45
C SER A 340 7.49 14.45 -14.04
N GLU A 341 8.51 14.72 -13.24
CA GLU A 341 9.73 15.37 -13.65
C GLU A 341 10.88 14.37 -13.58
N ASP A 342 11.70 14.27 -14.62
CA ASP A 342 12.87 13.40 -14.62
C ASP A 342 14.15 14.21 -14.83
N THR A 343 15.21 13.78 -14.17
CA THR A 343 16.57 14.29 -14.38
C THR A 343 17.53 13.15 -14.63
N ARG A 344 18.62 13.43 -15.36
CA ARG A 344 19.71 12.47 -15.63
C ARG A 344 21.08 12.97 -15.16
N ASP A 345 21.13 14.17 -14.61
CA ASP A 345 22.36 14.91 -14.30
C ASP A 345 22.32 15.54 -12.90
N ARG A 346 21.64 14.86 -11.97
CA ARG A 346 21.47 15.26 -10.57
C ARG A 346 20.69 16.57 -10.40
N GLY A 347 19.64 16.75 -11.20
CA GLY A 347 18.72 17.89 -11.10
C GLY A 347 19.18 19.15 -11.82
N LYS A 348 20.27 19.09 -12.61
CA LYS A 348 20.71 20.27 -13.39
C LYS A 348 19.79 20.52 -14.58
N THR A 349 19.32 19.45 -15.22
CA THR A 349 18.27 19.48 -16.23
C THR A 349 17.09 18.64 -15.77
N VAL A 350 15.90 19.21 -15.91
CA VAL A 350 14.63 18.60 -15.54
C VAL A 350 13.75 18.57 -16.78
N THR A 351 13.20 17.41 -17.12
CA THR A 351 12.24 17.27 -18.21
C THR A 351 10.89 16.80 -17.68
N ASN A 352 9.82 17.46 -18.13
CA ASN A 352 8.46 17.10 -17.79
C ASN A 352 7.95 16.09 -18.80
N ASN A 353 7.79 14.83 -18.37
CA ASN A 353 7.42 13.75 -19.29
C ASN A 353 5.94 13.40 -19.19
N TRP A 354 5.27 13.72 -18.08
CA TRP A 354 3.87 13.37 -17.86
C TRP A 354 3.20 14.41 -16.97
N VAL A 355 2.03 14.91 -17.39
CA VAL A 355 1.17 15.80 -16.61
C VAL A 355 -0.21 15.16 -16.50
N ILE A 356 -0.86 15.36 -15.35
CA ILE A 356 -2.24 14.93 -15.11
C ILE A 356 -3.00 16.10 -14.52
N ASP A 357 -4.11 16.46 -15.17
CA ASP A 357 -5.07 17.43 -14.66
C ASP A 357 -6.23 16.67 -14.01
N PHE A 358 -6.32 16.74 -12.69
CA PHE A 358 -7.38 16.09 -11.92
C PHE A 358 -8.52 17.06 -11.64
N VAL A 359 -9.74 16.60 -11.92
CA VAL A 359 -10.98 17.33 -11.60
C VAL A 359 -11.88 16.41 -10.78
N ARG A 360 -12.38 16.93 -9.66
CA ARG A 360 -13.27 16.19 -8.76
C ARG A 360 -14.56 15.85 -9.49
N LYS A 361 -15.04 14.61 -9.32
CA LYS A 361 -16.35 14.21 -9.85
C LYS A 361 -17.48 14.97 -9.14
N ALA A 362 -18.46 15.42 -9.91
CA ALA A 362 -19.68 15.98 -9.35
C ALA A 362 -20.41 14.91 -8.52
N LYS A 363 -20.92 15.29 -7.35
CA LYS A 363 -21.70 14.42 -6.48
C LYS A 363 -23.09 14.14 -7.03
#